data_AF-A0A813FUL9-F1
#
_entry.id   AF-A0A813FUL9-F1
#
_cell.length_a   1.000
_cell.length_b   1.000
_cell.length_c   1.000
_cell.angle_alpha   90.00
_cell.angle_beta   90.00
_cell.angle_gamma   90.00
#
_symmetry.space_group_name_H-M   'P 1'
#
loop_
_entity.id
_entity.type
_entity.pdbx_description
1 polymer ?
#
loop_
_entity_poly.entity_id
_entity_poly.type
_entity_poly.pdbx_seq_one_letter_code
_entity_poly.pdbx_strand_id
1 'polypeptide(L)'
;MTPKCFDGGTPRFGAQVMWALLRSALVSSVAVGVLPLTAASERVLNGSYVIVNKASGRRLCSGPSGFSATSGGPSRAIDPEQRWLLVPQDNGTFLIENHANGMRIFAQSGKDHADGFLTTDQGPVYQDQKWRVLLQRDGSYSFVNSRSDRRIAARPGLEGAAGFVAVLGDQPVAADASWALLDPDTDELGPLLRELQLAEGWALEATTCLRLQKELQSRYYSELAAQKAEVDQLHAELNEERGLGRQLTQQAGAWEGKRSILVSELSVESSRSVLLQAKLGSCTEEKVHLAGEAASLFAYLALSVIMVGLFFAAFCRQWCHSRALLRSSRRALAEATIEQSLGSDFAHCIFPRNEPDGLVSRVVKIQCPGVEHSDVEVKLICNGCDVSICRRASLGVEAMTWTKRFCFDGSCEFCEDQMLLEHGFLNLVFREQAFRARTVRFPKHYSLAASDDDLCWEEPAGCATTACPSERGTCSRRLEDSPCSSRSNNNNLNNAVLDDSNNSNNLNNNSNNLNNNNNLVDEGNTAEIKQDTAPHRRRGLAAGGA
;
A
#
# COMPACT_ATOMS: atom_id res chain seq x y z
N MET A 1 -40.70 1.91 -41.22
CA MET A 1 -40.12 1.18 -40.07
C MET A 1 -38.61 1.27 -40.18
N THR A 2 -38.01 2.15 -39.39
CA THR A 2 -36.56 2.41 -39.36
C THR A 2 -35.89 1.55 -38.28
N PRO A 3 -34.69 1.00 -38.51
CA PRO A 3 -34.01 0.19 -37.51
C PRO A 3 -33.38 1.10 -36.44
N LYS A 4 -33.62 0.77 -35.17
CA LYS A 4 -32.97 1.40 -34.02
C LYS A 4 -31.52 0.93 -33.92
N CYS A 5 -30.61 1.89 -33.79
CA CYS A 5 -29.22 1.65 -33.43
C CYS A 5 -29.14 1.19 -31.96
N PHE A 6 -28.35 0.14 -31.70
CA PHE A 6 -28.04 -0.37 -30.38
C PHE A 6 -26.80 0.38 -29.86
N ASP A 7 -26.97 1.21 -28.82
CA ASP A 7 -25.86 1.86 -28.13
C ASP A 7 -25.15 0.84 -27.23
N GLY A 8 -23.94 0.45 -27.63
CA GLY A 8 -23.06 -0.43 -26.86
C GLY A 8 -22.38 0.30 -25.69
N GLY A 9 -23.07 0.38 -24.55
CA GLY A 9 -22.48 0.79 -23.29
C GLY A 9 -21.63 -0.33 -22.69
N THR A 10 -20.30 -0.27 -22.85
CA THR A 10 -19.38 -1.19 -22.15
C THR A 10 -19.15 -0.77 -20.69
N PRO A 11 -19.13 -1.69 -19.72
CA PRO A 11 -19.03 -1.37 -18.30
C PRO A 11 -17.61 -0.95 -17.90
N ARG A 12 -17.48 0.28 -17.34
CA ARG A 12 -16.24 0.93 -16.90
C ARG A 12 -15.75 0.49 -15.50
N PHE A 13 -16.44 -0.43 -14.82
CA PHE A 13 -16.27 -0.62 -13.38
C PHE A 13 -15.06 -1.46 -12.93
N GLY A 14 -14.62 -2.44 -13.75
CA GLY A 14 -13.58 -3.40 -13.33
C GLY A 14 -12.20 -2.81 -13.05
N ALA A 15 -11.84 -1.70 -13.72
CA ALA A 15 -10.53 -1.06 -13.54
C ALA A 15 -10.44 -0.23 -12.25
N GLN A 16 -11.53 0.42 -11.83
CA GLN A 16 -11.52 1.29 -10.65
C GLN A 16 -11.45 0.50 -9.34
N VAL A 17 -12.13 -0.65 -9.26
CA VAL A 17 -12.10 -1.52 -8.07
C VAL A 17 -10.72 -2.17 -7.89
N MET A 18 -10.07 -2.57 -8.99
CA MET A 18 -8.73 -3.15 -8.95
C MET A 18 -7.67 -2.12 -8.49
N TRP A 19 -7.82 -0.85 -8.88
CA TRP A 19 -6.95 0.24 -8.44
C TRP A 19 -7.13 0.61 -6.95
N ALA A 20 -8.35 0.53 -6.42
CA ALA A 20 -8.61 0.75 -4.99
C ALA A 20 -8.00 -0.35 -4.10
N LEU A 21 -8.06 -1.61 -4.54
CA LEU A 21 -7.47 -2.74 -3.83
C LEU A 21 -5.93 -2.72 -3.87
N LEU A 22 -5.32 -2.33 -5.00
CA LEU A 22 -3.87 -2.17 -5.12
C LEU A 22 -3.33 -1.01 -4.26
N ARG A 23 -4.06 0.11 -4.15
CA ARG A 23 -3.70 1.21 -3.22
C ARG A 23 -3.75 0.78 -1.75
N SER A 24 -4.76 0.01 -1.34
CA SER A 24 -4.87 -0.52 0.03
C SER A 24 -3.70 -1.46 0.39
N ALA A 25 -3.34 -2.37 -0.52
CA ALA A 25 -2.23 -3.30 -0.30
C ALA A 25 -0.84 -2.61 -0.22
N LEU A 26 -0.66 -1.50 -0.97
CA LEU A 26 0.56 -0.69 -0.93
C LEU A 26 0.65 0.15 0.35
N VAL A 27 -0.45 0.72 0.84
CA VAL A 27 -0.44 1.53 2.08
C VAL A 27 -0.14 0.67 3.31
N SER A 28 -0.58 -0.60 3.36
CA SER A 28 -0.22 -1.51 4.46
C SER A 28 1.25 -1.98 4.46
N SER A 29 1.99 -1.82 3.36
CA SER A 29 3.38 -2.29 3.25
C SER A 29 4.44 -1.20 3.41
N VAL A 30 4.05 0.08 3.43
CA VAL A 30 4.98 1.24 3.34
C VAL A 30 5.42 1.82 4.69
N ALA A 31 4.85 1.40 5.82
CA ALA A 31 5.06 2.09 7.11
C ALA A 31 6.14 1.50 8.04
N VAL A 32 7.14 0.78 7.53
CA VAL A 32 8.34 0.43 8.34
C VAL A 32 9.59 0.79 7.55
N GLY A 33 9.77 2.08 7.28
CA GLY A 33 11.09 2.61 6.96
C GLY A 33 12.00 2.37 8.17
N VAL A 34 12.87 1.36 8.06
CA VAL A 34 13.89 1.05 9.07
C VAL A 34 14.86 2.22 9.08
N LEU A 35 14.61 3.23 9.90
CA LEU A 35 15.63 4.19 10.27
C LEU A 35 16.79 3.41 10.89
N PRO A 36 18.06 3.77 10.61
CA PRO A 36 19.18 3.17 11.31
C PRO A 36 18.98 3.41 12.80
N LEU A 37 18.69 2.34 13.54
CA LEU A 37 18.59 2.36 14.99
C LEU A 37 19.96 2.77 15.52
N THR A 38 20.13 4.06 15.80
CA THR A 38 21.16 4.51 16.74
C THR A 38 20.99 3.65 17.98
N ALA A 39 22.01 2.86 18.31
CA ALA A 39 22.00 2.01 19.50
C ALA A 39 21.61 2.88 20.69
N ALA A 40 20.41 2.65 21.22
CA ALA A 40 19.89 3.43 22.32
C ALA A 40 20.84 3.20 23.52
N SER A 41 21.59 4.23 23.89
CA SER A 41 22.43 4.18 25.08
C SER A 41 21.53 3.95 26.28
N GLU A 42 21.91 3.02 27.14
CA GLU A 42 21.20 2.76 28.40
C GLU A 42 21.16 4.06 29.22
N ARG A 43 19.95 4.58 29.45
CA ARG A 43 19.73 5.79 30.25
C ARG A 43 19.83 5.43 31.73
N VAL A 44 20.45 6.30 32.52
CA VAL A 44 20.36 6.20 33.99
C VAL A 44 18.93 6.53 34.41
N LEU A 45 18.17 5.51 34.83
CA LEU A 45 16.77 5.65 35.25
C LEU A 45 16.68 6.04 36.73
N ASN A 46 16.97 7.29 37.05
CA ASN A 46 16.83 7.82 38.40
C ASN A 46 16.18 9.21 38.34
N GLY A 47 14.87 9.28 38.55
CA GLY A 47 14.12 10.52 38.37
C GLY A 47 12.62 10.33 38.32
N SER A 48 11.93 11.45 38.12
CA SER A 48 10.48 11.49 37.91
C SER A 48 10.17 11.37 36.42
N TYR A 49 9.25 10.48 36.05
CA TYR A 49 8.88 10.23 34.67
C TYR A 49 7.37 10.21 34.50
N VAL A 50 6.93 10.55 33.30
CA VAL A 50 5.61 10.17 32.80
C VAL A 50 5.76 8.87 32.03
N ILE A 51 5.04 7.84 32.48
CA ILE A 51 5.08 6.51 31.88
C ILE A 51 3.92 6.40 30.90
N VAL A 52 4.23 6.38 29.59
CA VAL A 52 3.24 6.44 28.51
C VAL A 52 3.23 5.14 27.72
N ASN A 53 2.08 4.51 27.57
CA ASN A 53 1.97 3.32 26.75
C ASN A 53 2.14 3.69 25.27
N LYS A 54 3.10 3.07 24.58
CA LYS A 54 3.45 3.45 23.20
C LYS A 54 2.33 3.16 22.21
N ALA A 55 1.57 2.09 22.43
CA ALA A 55 0.49 1.68 21.51
C ALA A 55 -0.79 2.51 21.65
N SER A 56 -1.14 2.92 22.87
CA SER A 56 -2.40 3.61 23.16
C SER A 56 -2.25 5.09 23.53
N GLY A 57 -1.02 5.58 23.72
CA GLY A 57 -0.76 6.94 24.20
C GLY A 57 -1.19 7.20 25.65
N ARG A 58 -1.72 6.18 26.34
CA ARG A 58 -2.26 6.32 27.70
C ARG A 58 -1.16 6.48 28.73
N ARG A 59 -1.40 7.32 29.71
CA ARG A 59 -0.47 7.62 30.79
C ARG A 59 -0.84 6.80 32.02
N LEU A 60 0.16 6.26 32.68
CA LEU A 60 0.02 5.65 33.98
C LEU A 60 -0.38 6.72 35.01
N CYS A 61 -1.41 6.47 35.83
CA CYS A 61 -1.85 7.41 36.86
C CYS A 61 -2.30 6.71 38.15
N SER A 62 -2.04 7.37 39.28
CA SER A 62 -2.56 6.97 40.59
C SER A 62 -3.11 8.19 41.31
N GLY A 63 -4.42 8.24 41.43
CA GLY A 63 -5.14 9.38 41.98
C GLY A 63 -6.33 8.96 42.86
N PRO A 64 -7.20 9.90 43.25
CA PRO A 64 -8.40 9.62 44.04
C PRO A 64 -9.34 8.60 43.38
N SER A 65 -9.33 8.52 42.05
CA SER A 65 -10.11 7.53 41.28
C SER A 65 -9.45 6.16 41.19
N GLY A 66 -8.30 5.97 41.84
CA GLY A 66 -7.55 4.73 41.89
C GLY A 66 -6.35 4.66 40.93
N PHE A 67 -5.86 3.44 40.74
CA PHE A 67 -4.70 3.11 39.93
C PHE A 67 -5.14 2.65 38.54
N SER A 68 -4.70 3.35 37.49
CA SER A 68 -5.17 3.11 36.13
C SER A 68 -4.20 3.60 35.05
N ALA A 69 -4.52 3.31 33.78
CA ALA A 69 -3.92 3.97 32.63
C ALA A 69 -5.01 4.73 31.86
N THR A 70 -4.85 6.05 31.73
CA THR A 70 -5.88 6.93 31.17
C THR A 70 -5.41 7.60 29.89
N SER A 71 -6.34 7.85 28.98
CA SER A 71 -6.16 8.73 27.81
C SER A 71 -6.11 10.19 28.24
N GLY A 72 -5.04 10.55 28.97
CA GLY A 72 -4.62 11.94 29.12
C GLY A 72 -4.04 12.38 27.78
N GLY A 73 -4.90 12.81 26.85
CA GLY A 73 -4.49 13.21 25.51
C GLY A 73 -3.29 14.18 25.55
N PRO A 74 -2.48 14.25 24.47
CA PRO A 74 -1.26 15.03 24.37
C PRO A 74 -1.34 16.42 25.01
N SER A 75 -2.47 17.09 24.81
CA SER A 75 -2.71 18.50 25.13
C SER A 75 -3.04 18.79 26.59
N ARG A 76 -3.24 17.77 27.44
CA ARG A 76 -3.55 17.99 28.86
C ARG A 76 -2.25 18.06 29.66
N ALA A 77 -2.16 19.12 30.49
CA ALA A 77 -1.06 19.29 31.44
C ALA A 77 -0.82 17.99 32.22
N ILE A 78 0.44 17.67 32.49
CA ILE A 78 0.80 16.49 33.26
C ILE A 78 0.49 16.77 34.73
N ASP A 79 -0.54 16.11 35.24
CA ASP A 79 -0.90 16.18 36.64
C ASP A 79 0.16 15.45 37.50
N PRO A 80 0.40 15.87 38.75
CA PRO A 80 1.31 15.17 39.67
C PRO A 80 1.01 13.67 39.82
N GLU A 81 -0.27 13.29 39.73
CA GLU A 81 -0.76 11.90 39.80
C GLU A 81 -0.31 11.04 38.61
N GLN A 82 0.16 11.66 37.52
CA GLN A 82 0.70 11.01 36.32
C GLN A 82 2.23 10.92 36.34
N ARG A 83 2.88 11.45 37.39
CA ARG A 83 4.33 11.42 37.55
C ARG A 83 4.75 10.28 38.47
N TRP A 84 5.80 9.58 38.09
CA TRP A 84 6.27 8.39 38.76
C TRP A 84 7.78 8.47 38.99
N LEU A 85 8.20 8.34 40.24
CA LEU A 85 9.59 8.25 40.64
C LEU A 85 10.08 6.81 40.46
N LEU A 86 11.13 6.62 39.67
CA LEU A 86 11.85 5.35 39.60
C LEU A 86 12.99 5.38 40.62
N VAL A 87 12.80 4.68 41.74
CA VAL A 87 13.79 4.63 42.83
C VAL A 87 14.65 3.36 42.68
N PRO A 88 15.95 3.49 42.35
CA PRO A 88 16.83 2.33 42.21
C PRO A 88 16.89 1.48 43.47
N GLN A 89 16.85 0.17 43.30
CA GLN A 89 16.99 -0.84 44.34
C GLN A 89 18.21 -1.71 44.05
N ASP A 90 18.39 -2.77 44.86
CA ASP A 90 19.38 -3.80 44.60
C ASP A 90 19.08 -4.58 43.29
N ASN A 91 20.12 -5.18 42.73
CA ASN A 91 20.05 -6.08 41.56
C ASN A 91 19.46 -5.45 40.29
N GLY A 92 19.60 -4.13 40.11
CA GLY A 92 19.09 -3.44 38.92
C GLY A 92 17.55 -3.40 38.85
N THR A 93 16.89 -3.51 39.99
CA THR A 93 15.44 -3.37 40.10
C THR A 93 15.07 -1.96 40.58
N PHE A 94 13.81 -1.58 40.42
CA PHE A 94 13.31 -0.26 40.76
C PHE A 94 12.00 -0.38 41.54
N LEU A 95 11.77 0.55 42.45
CA LEU A 95 10.41 0.89 42.87
C LEU A 95 9.81 1.87 41.88
N ILE A 96 8.53 1.69 41.59
CA ILE A 96 7.75 2.64 40.80
C ILE A 96 6.78 3.30 41.76
N GLU A 97 7.15 4.50 42.22
CA GLU A 97 6.43 5.24 43.25
C GLU A 97 5.72 6.43 42.63
N ASN A 98 4.45 6.62 42.92
CA ASN A 98 3.73 7.78 42.42
C ASN A 98 4.19 9.05 43.13
N HIS A 99 4.51 10.09 42.37
CA HIS A 99 5.07 11.33 42.91
C HIS A 99 4.08 12.11 43.78
N ALA A 100 2.76 12.01 43.53
CA ALA A 100 1.76 12.79 44.25
C ALA A 100 1.42 12.20 45.62
N ASN A 101 1.35 10.87 45.72
CA ASN A 101 0.80 10.19 46.90
C ASN A 101 1.74 9.14 47.51
N GLY A 102 2.94 8.91 46.95
CA GLY A 102 3.91 7.94 47.47
C GLY A 102 3.49 6.47 47.31
N MET A 103 2.41 6.20 46.58
CA MET A 103 1.92 4.84 46.38
C MET A 103 2.84 4.07 45.43
N ARG A 104 3.25 2.85 45.83
CA ARG A 104 4.14 1.97 45.07
C ARG A 104 3.36 0.90 44.32
N ILE A 105 3.72 0.61 43.07
CA ILE A 105 3.07 -0.43 42.27
C ILE A 105 3.57 -1.83 42.68
N PHE A 106 2.66 -2.80 42.81
CA PHE A 106 3.02 -4.20 43.06
C PHE A 106 2.20 -5.19 42.23
N ALA A 107 2.79 -6.38 41.99
CA ALA A 107 2.13 -7.49 41.31
C ALA A 107 2.40 -8.83 42.00
N GLN A 108 1.37 -9.40 42.62
CA GLN A 108 1.46 -10.66 43.35
C GLN A 108 1.69 -11.86 42.41
N SER A 109 2.43 -12.85 42.93
CA SER A 109 2.69 -14.12 42.25
C SER A 109 1.45 -15.00 42.19
N GLY A 110 1.31 -15.78 41.12
CA GLY A 110 0.18 -16.70 40.92
C GLY A 110 -1.16 -16.02 40.65
N LYS A 111 -1.14 -14.72 40.37
CA LYS A 111 -2.30 -13.92 39.96
C LYS A 111 -2.11 -13.46 38.50
N ASP A 112 -3.19 -13.05 37.86
CA ASP A 112 -3.16 -12.58 36.47
C ASP A 112 -4.09 -11.38 36.25
N HIS A 113 -3.84 -10.65 35.17
CA HIS A 113 -4.57 -9.46 34.78
C HIS A 113 -4.63 -8.39 35.90
N ALA A 114 -5.82 -8.01 36.34
CA ALA A 114 -6.01 -7.04 37.43
C ALA A 114 -5.89 -7.69 38.83
N ASP A 115 -6.03 -9.02 38.93
CA ASP A 115 -5.94 -9.70 40.23
C ASP A 115 -4.50 -9.60 40.76
N GLY A 116 -4.38 -9.21 42.02
CA GLY A 116 -3.10 -8.96 42.69
C GLY A 116 -2.22 -7.89 42.03
N PHE A 117 -2.77 -7.00 41.19
CA PHE A 117 -2.03 -5.88 40.58
C PHE A 117 -2.63 -4.55 41.04
N LEU A 118 -1.94 -3.89 41.97
CA LEU A 118 -2.47 -2.77 42.75
C LEU A 118 -1.33 -1.82 43.15
N THR A 119 -1.65 -0.81 43.95
CA THR A 119 -0.67 0.08 44.59
C THR A 119 -0.75 0.05 46.11
N THR A 120 0.36 0.31 46.81
CA THR A 120 0.41 0.41 48.28
C THR A 120 1.42 1.47 48.74
N ASP A 121 1.06 2.26 49.73
CA ASP A 121 1.92 3.22 50.44
C ASP A 121 2.56 2.61 51.70
N GLN A 122 1.97 1.57 52.27
CA GLN A 122 2.34 1.09 53.61
C GLN A 122 3.40 -0.02 53.62
N GLY A 123 4.23 0.03 54.66
CA GLY A 123 5.07 -1.08 55.09
C GLY A 123 6.40 -1.27 54.33
N PRO A 124 7.14 -2.33 54.66
CA PRO A 124 8.42 -2.67 54.05
C PRO A 124 8.35 -2.80 52.52
N VAL A 125 9.48 -2.64 51.86
CA VAL A 125 9.62 -2.94 50.43
C VAL A 125 9.72 -4.45 50.23
N TYR A 126 8.71 -5.04 49.62
CA TYR A 126 8.67 -6.47 49.30
C TYR A 126 9.10 -6.75 47.85
N GLN A 127 9.39 -8.01 47.55
CA GLN A 127 9.88 -8.42 46.21
C GLN A 127 8.85 -8.22 45.09
N ASP A 128 7.56 -8.28 45.41
CA ASP A 128 6.46 -7.99 44.48
C ASP A 128 6.26 -6.51 44.20
N GLN A 129 6.99 -5.61 44.89
CA GLN A 129 7.05 -4.18 44.59
C GLN A 129 8.28 -3.80 43.73
N LYS A 130 9.19 -4.75 43.46
CA LYS A 130 10.42 -4.50 42.71
C LYS A 130 10.26 -4.83 41.23
N TRP A 131 10.61 -3.90 40.37
CA TRP A 131 10.42 -4.00 38.92
C TRP A 131 11.75 -3.95 38.18
N ARG A 132 11.98 -4.89 37.27
CA ARG A 132 13.02 -4.80 36.25
C ARG A 132 12.51 -3.93 35.12
N VAL A 133 13.29 -2.94 34.72
CA VAL A 133 12.96 -2.04 33.61
C VAL A 133 13.84 -2.41 32.43
N LEU A 134 13.25 -3.06 31.42
CA LEU A 134 13.99 -3.63 30.30
C LEU A 134 13.85 -2.75 29.05
N LEU A 135 14.95 -2.18 28.57
CA LEU A 135 15.02 -1.43 27.31
C LEU A 135 14.79 -2.38 26.12
N GLN A 136 13.90 -1.98 25.22
CA GLN A 136 13.56 -2.69 23.99
C GLN A 136 14.32 -2.12 22.79
N ARG A 137 14.31 -2.87 21.68
CA ARG A 137 14.98 -2.46 20.44
C ARG A 137 14.47 -1.13 19.92
N ASP A 138 13.18 -0.85 20.07
CA ASP A 138 12.53 0.36 19.56
C ASP A 138 12.63 1.57 20.51
N GLY A 139 13.51 1.48 21.52
CA GLY A 139 13.71 2.52 22.54
C GLY A 139 12.65 2.55 23.64
N SER A 140 11.62 1.70 23.57
CA SER A 140 10.62 1.58 24.63
C SER A 140 11.11 0.72 25.80
N TYR A 141 10.35 0.67 26.88
CA TYR A 141 10.64 -0.09 28.08
C TYR A 141 9.54 -1.10 28.38
N SER A 142 9.92 -2.22 29.00
CA SER A 142 8.99 -3.16 29.63
C SER A 142 9.25 -3.20 31.14
N PHE A 143 8.19 -3.11 31.94
CA PHE A 143 8.26 -3.22 33.40
C PHE A 143 7.89 -4.65 33.82
N VAL A 144 8.88 -5.43 34.25
CA VAL A 144 8.70 -6.83 34.66
C VAL A 144 8.86 -6.96 36.16
N ASN A 145 7.83 -7.46 36.83
CA ASN A 145 7.86 -7.67 38.26
C ASN A 145 8.89 -8.75 38.63
N SER A 146 9.72 -8.50 39.64
CA SER A 146 10.82 -9.39 40.00
C SER A 146 10.35 -10.66 40.72
N ARG A 147 9.15 -10.65 41.32
CA ARG A 147 8.60 -11.79 42.05
C ARG A 147 7.66 -12.64 41.21
N SER A 148 6.80 -12.01 40.41
CA SER A 148 5.76 -12.70 39.65
C SER A 148 6.07 -12.89 38.17
N ASP A 149 7.14 -12.28 37.67
CA ASP A 149 7.50 -12.20 36.23
C ASP A 149 6.38 -11.60 35.34
N ARG A 150 5.40 -10.93 35.96
CA ARG A 150 4.32 -10.26 35.25
C ARG A 150 4.78 -8.90 34.72
N ARG A 151 4.21 -8.48 33.60
CA ARG A 151 4.50 -7.21 32.92
C ARG A 151 3.33 -6.26 33.00
N ILE A 152 3.61 -4.98 33.25
CA ILE A 152 2.58 -3.94 33.21
C ILE A 152 2.10 -3.76 31.76
N ALA A 153 0.78 -3.81 31.55
CA ALA A 153 0.16 -3.65 30.25
C ALA A 153 -1.12 -2.78 30.29
N ALA A 154 -1.36 -2.06 29.20
CA ALA A 154 -2.53 -1.22 28.98
C ALA A 154 -3.29 -1.71 27.73
N ARG A 155 -4.21 -2.67 27.94
CA ARG A 155 -4.95 -3.39 26.89
C ARG A 155 -5.73 -2.44 25.97
N PRO A 156 -5.63 -2.59 24.64
CA PRO A 156 -6.35 -1.73 23.70
C PRO A 156 -7.87 -1.88 23.84
N GLY A 157 -8.58 -0.77 23.66
CA GLY A 157 -10.05 -0.72 23.68
C GLY A 157 -10.71 -0.76 25.06
N LEU A 158 -9.94 -0.84 26.15
CA LEU A 158 -10.44 -0.76 27.52
C LEU A 158 -9.78 0.43 28.22
N GLU A 159 -10.55 1.34 28.79
CA GLU A 159 -10.05 2.56 29.44
C GLU A 159 -9.92 2.41 30.96
N GLY A 160 -9.12 3.31 31.56
CA GLY A 160 -8.96 3.40 33.01
C GLY A 160 -8.42 2.10 33.63
N ALA A 161 -8.96 1.73 34.79
CA ALA A 161 -8.49 0.56 35.55
C ALA A 161 -8.81 -0.77 34.85
N ALA A 162 -9.90 -0.85 34.07
CA ALA A 162 -10.33 -2.09 33.42
C ALA A 162 -9.36 -2.55 32.32
N GLY A 163 -8.70 -1.61 31.65
CA GLY A 163 -7.69 -1.90 30.62
C GLY A 163 -6.28 -2.03 31.17
N PHE A 164 -6.07 -1.83 32.47
CA PHE A 164 -4.75 -1.69 33.05
C PHE A 164 -4.45 -2.85 33.99
N VAL A 165 -3.47 -3.66 33.60
CA VAL A 165 -3.29 -5.02 34.11
C VAL A 165 -1.81 -5.39 34.21
N ALA A 166 -1.50 -6.45 34.96
CA ALA A 166 -0.21 -7.13 34.88
C ALA A 166 -0.38 -8.53 34.28
N VAL A 167 0.21 -8.78 33.12
CA VAL A 167 0.10 -10.03 32.35
C VAL A 167 1.36 -10.89 32.51
N LEU A 168 1.30 -12.20 32.31
CA LEU A 168 2.49 -13.06 32.37
C LEU A 168 3.57 -12.62 31.35
N GLY A 169 4.83 -12.64 31.78
CA GLY A 169 5.98 -12.20 30.99
C GLY A 169 6.68 -13.30 30.20
N ASP A 170 6.06 -14.45 30.00
CA ASP A 170 6.55 -15.57 29.18
C ASP A 170 6.44 -15.30 27.67
N GLN A 171 5.53 -14.41 27.28
CA GLN A 171 5.31 -14.03 25.89
C GLN A 171 6.27 -12.91 25.42
N PRO A 172 6.48 -12.75 24.10
CA PRO A 172 7.11 -11.55 23.54
C PRO A 172 6.43 -10.28 24.05
N VAL A 173 7.17 -9.16 24.16
CA VAL A 173 6.55 -7.92 24.64
C VAL A 173 5.53 -7.44 23.61
N ALA A 174 4.25 -7.54 23.96
CA ALA A 174 3.16 -7.01 23.16
C ALA A 174 3.16 -5.48 23.20
N ALA A 175 2.54 -4.85 22.19
CA ALA A 175 2.53 -3.40 22.05
C ALA A 175 1.84 -2.70 23.24
N ASP A 176 0.87 -3.34 23.87
CA ASP A 176 0.20 -2.86 25.08
C ASP A 176 1.05 -2.99 26.36
N ALA A 177 2.18 -3.70 26.31
CA ALA A 177 3.16 -3.80 27.39
C ALA A 177 4.49 -3.06 27.07
N SER A 178 4.48 -2.21 26.03
CA SER A 178 5.58 -1.33 25.64
C SER A 178 5.30 0.10 26.10
N TRP A 179 6.27 0.71 26.79
CA TRP A 179 6.11 1.99 27.47
C TRP A 179 7.25 2.95 27.15
N ALA A 180 6.94 4.20 26.87
CA ALA A 180 7.90 5.30 26.85
C ALA A 180 8.05 5.90 28.25
N LEU A 181 9.29 6.22 28.63
CA LEU A 181 9.61 6.99 29.82
C LEU A 181 9.96 8.40 29.39
N LEU A 182 9.13 9.37 29.77
CA LEU A 182 9.33 10.78 29.43
C LEU A 182 9.74 11.54 30.68
N ASP A 183 10.88 12.19 30.62
CA ASP A 183 11.29 13.10 31.67
C ASP A 183 10.59 14.46 31.44
N PRO A 184 9.68 14.86 32.35
CA PRO A 184 8.92 16.08 32.19
C PRO A 184 9.78 17.34 32.30
N ASP A 185 11.00 17.22 32.85
CA ASP A 185 11.89 18.35 33.09
C ASP A 185 12.86 18.61 31.92
N THR A 186 13.00 17.68 30.97
CA THR A 186 13.95 17.77 29.84
C THR A 186 13.31 18.07 28.46
N ASP A 187 12.03 18.47 28.42
CA ASP A 187 11.23 18.71 27.19
C ASP A 187 11.19 17.50 26.23
N GLU A 188 11.42 16.29 26.73
CA GLU A 188 11.25 15.04 25.96
C GLU A 188 9.80 14.80 25.55
N LEU A 189 8.87 15.49 26.20
CA LEU A 189 7.44 15.41 25.93
C LEU A 189 7.08 15.94 24.54
N GLY A 190 7.67 17.08 24.11
CA GLY A 190 7.31 17.75 22.86
C GLY A 190 7.53 16.89 21.61
N PRO A 191 8.71 16.27 21.42
CA PRO A 191 8.97 15.35 20.31
C PRO A 191 8.07 14.12 20.32
N LEU A 192 7.91 13.46 21.47
CA LEU A 192 7.11 12.23 21.54
C LEU A 192 5.61 12.50 21.36
N LEU A 193 5.09 13.60 21.89
CA LEU A 193 3.71 14.00 21.64
C LEU A 193 3.47 14.30 20.16
N ARG A 194 4.43 14.91 19.46
CA ARG A 194 4.35 15.09 18.01
C ARG A 194 4.35 13.75 17.28
N GLU A 195 5.21 12.81 17.67
CA GLU A 195 5.25 11.47 17.09
C GLU A 195 3.94 10.70 17.33
N LEU A 196 3.40 10.74 18.55
CA LEU A 196 2.11 10.14 18.89
C LEU A 196 0.95 10.80 18.13
N GLN A 197 0.93 12.13 17.98
CA GLN A 197 -0.08 12.83 17.20
C GLN A 197 -0.02 12.45 15.71
N LEU A 198 1.18 12.29 15.16
CA LEU A 198 1.37 11.80 13.79
C LEU A 198 0.88 10.36 13.66
N ALA A 199 1.20 9.50 14.63
CA ALA A 199 0.75 8.12 14.66
C ALA A 199 -0.78 8.00 14.81
N GLU A 200 -1.41 8.82 15.66
CA GLU A 200 -2.87 8.91 15.80
C GLU A 200 -3.51 9.38 14.50
N GLY A 201 -2.92 10.37 13.82
CA GLY A 201 -3.36 10.82 12.50
C GLY A 201 -3.36 9.69 11.47
N TRP A 202 -2.27 8.91 11.41
CA TRP A 202 -2.18 7.75 10.53
C TRP A 202 -3.13 6.62 10.91
N ALA A 203 -3.35 6.37 12.20
CA ALA A 203 -4.30 5.37 12.66
C ALA A 203 -5.75 5.73 12.28
N LEU A 204 -6.11 7.01 12.39
CA LEU A 204 -7.41 7.52 11.96
C LEU A 204 -7.59 7.42 10.45
N GLU A 205 -6.55 7.76 9.68
CA GLU A 205 -6.53 7.62 8.23
C GLU A 205 -6.67 6.15 7.82
N ALA A 206 -5.90 5.25 8.42
CA ALA A 206 -5.97 3.81 8.17
C ALA A 206 -7.35 3.24 8.49
N THR A 207 -7.96 3.66 9.60
CA THR A 207 -9.33 3.25 9.99
C THR A 207 -10.35 3.74 8.97
N THR A 208 -10.18 4.96 8.45
CA THR A 208 -11.05 5.54 7.41
C THR A 208 -10.87 4.79 6.08
N CYS A 209 -9.64 4.46 5.68
CA CYS A 209 -9.35 3.63 4.52
C CYS A 209 -9.98 2.24 4.65
N LEU A 210 -9.88 1.59 5.81
CA LEU A 210 -10.48 0.27 6.04
C LEU A 210 -12.01 0.31 5.94
N ARG A 211 -12.63 1.39 6.46
CA ARG A 211 -14.09 1.61 6.34
C ARG A 211 -14.51 1.77 4.87
N LEU A 212 -13.81 2.64 4.13
CA LEU A 212 -14.05 2.86 2.70
C LEU A 212 -13.83 1.57 1.88
N GLN A 213 -12.82 0.78 2.22
CA GLN A 213 -12.58 -0.51 1.57
C GLN A 213 -13.75 -1.47 1.79
N LYS A 214 -14.27 -1.57 3.02
CA LYS A 214 -15.44 -2.40 3.32
C LYS A 214 -16.69 -1.93 2.56
N GLU A 215 -16.91 -0.61 2.47
CA GLU A 215 -18.01 -0.05 1.68
C GLU A 215 -17.88 -0.34 0.19
N LEU A 216 -16.69 -0.17 -0.38
CA LEU A 216 -16.41 -0.50 -1.79
C LEU A 216 -16.59 -2.00 -2.06
N GLN A 217 -16.12 -2.86 -1.15
CA GLN A 217 -16.29 -4.29 -1.26
C GLN A 217 -17.78 -4.69 -1.19
N SER A 218 -18.56 -4.06 -0.30
CA SER A 218 -20.01 -4.26 -0.22
C SER A 218 -20.71 -3.84 -1.51
N ARG A 219 -20.37 -2.67 -2.07
CA ARG A 219 -20.90 -2.21 -3.37
C ARG A 219 -20.56 -3.19 -4.49
N TYR A 220 -19.32 -3.62 -4.59
CA TYR A 220 -18.87 -4.59 -5.59
C TYR A 220 -19.68 -5.91 -5.53
N TYR A 221 -19.90 -6.47 -4.35
CA TYR A 221 -20.71 -7.69 -4.22
C TYR A 221 -22.19 -7.46 -4.56
N SER A 222 -22.74 -6.29 -4.25
CA SER A 222 -24.13 -5.96 -4.62
C SER A 222 -24.30 -5.83 -6.13
N GLU A 223 -23.35 -5.23 -6.84
CA GLU A 223 -23.36 -5.13 -8.30
C GLU A 223 -23.18 -6.50 -8.96
N LEU A 224 -22.28 -7.33 -8.44
CA LEU A 224 -22.08 -8.69 -8.93
C LEU A 224 -23.36 -9.53 -8.76
N ALA A 225 -24.08 -9.36 -7.66
CA ALA A 225 -25.37 -10.01 -7.44
C ALA A 225 -26.43 -9.53 -8.45
N ALA A 226 -26.47 -8.22 -8.75
CA ALA A 226 -27.38 -7.66 -9.75
C ALA A 226 -27.07 -8.19 -11.18
N GLN A 227 -25.79 -8.23 -11.57
CA GLN A 227 -25.36 -8.78 -12.86
C GLN A 227 -25.69 -10.27 -12.98
N LYS A 228 -25.51 -11.03 -11.90
CA LYS A 228 -25.90 -12.44 -11.87
C LYS A 228 -27.40 -12.62 -12.10
N ALA A 229 -28.24 -11.79 -11.46
CA ALA A 229 -29.69 -11.83 -11.66
C ALA A 229 -30.07 -11.51 -13.12
N GLU A 230 -29.39 -10.56 -13.77
CA GLU A 230 -29.59 -10.24 -15.20
C GLU A 230 -29.20 -11.42 -16.11
N VAL A 231 -28.07 -12.07 -15.84
CA VAL A 231 -27.65 -13.26 -16.59
C VAL A 231 -28.64 -14.41 -16.41
N ASP A 232 -29.13 -14.63 -15.19
CA ASP A 232 -30.13 -15.67 -14.90
C ASP A 232 -31.46 -15.38 -15.64
N GLN A 233 -31.87 -14.11 -15.74
CA GLN A 233 -33.01 -13.69 -16.55
C GLN A 233 -32.82 -13.98 -18.04
N LEU A 234 -31.68 -13.58 -18.62
CA LEU A 234 -31.38 -13.86 -20.02
C LEU A 234 -31.31 -15.38 -20.31
N HIS A 235 -30.83 -16.17 -19.35
CA HIS A 235 -30.84 -17.62 -19.46
C HIS A 235 -32.25 -18.21 -19.48
N ALA A 236 -33.17 -17.62 -18.71
CA ALA A 236 -34.58 -18.01 -18.72
C ALA A 236 -35.23 -17.69 -20.08
N GLU A 237 -35.00 -16.48 -20.61
CA GLU A 237 -35.50 -16.06 -21.93
C GLU A 237 -34.96 -16.97 -23.06
N LEU A 238 -33.65 -17.26 -23.06
CA LEU A 238 -33.04 -18.16 -24.04
C LEU A 238 -33.62 -19.59 -23.97
N ASN A 239 -33.96 -20.07 -22.78
CA ASN A 239 -34.57 -21.38 -22.60
C ASN A 239 -36.03 -21.41 -23.13
N GLU A 240 -36.75 -20.30 -23.02
CA GLU A 240 -38.07 -20.13 -23.64
C GLU A 240 -37.98 -20.16 -25.17
N GLU A 241 -37.04 -19.41 -25.76
CA GLU A 241 -36.79 -19.44 -27.21
C GLU A 241 -36.39 -20.83 -27.71
N ARG A 242 -35.53 -21.55 -26.97
CA ARG A 242 -35.19 -22.96 -27.26
C ARG A 242 -36.41 -23.86 -27.16
N GLY A 243 -37.35 -23.56 -26.26
CA GLY A 243 -38.67 -24.21 -26.18
C GLY A 243 -39.45 -24.06 -27.49
N LEU A 244 -39.57 -22.83 -27.99
CA LEU A 244 -40.24 -22.53 -29.26
C LEU A 244 -39.53 -23.18 -30.46
N GLY A 245 -38.19 -23.15 -30.50
CA GLY A 245 -37.41 -23.82 -31.53
C GLY A 245 -37.66 -25.34 -31.59
N ARG A 246 -37.79 -26.00 -30.43
CA ARG A 246 -38.18 -27.41 -30.36
C ARG A 246 -39.60 -27.65 -30.90
N GLN A 247 -40.55 -26.77 -30.61
CA GLN A 247 -41.91 -26.87 -31.17
C GLN A 247 -41.92 -26.72 -32.70
N LEU A 248 -41.18 -25.74 -33.24
CA LEU A 248 -41.07 -25.56 -34.69
C LEU A 248 -40.40 -26.76 -35.35
N THR A 249 -39.37 -27.35 -34.73
CA THR A 249 -38.71 -28.56 -35.24
C THR A 249 -39.69 -29.76 -35.26
N GLN A 250 -40.52 -29.91 -34.22
CA GLN A 250 -41.57 -30.93 -34.19
C GLN A 250 -42.61 -30.71 -35.29
N GLN A 251 -43.03 -29.46 -35.53
CA GLN A 251 -43.95 -29.13 -36.63
C GLN A 251 -43.32 -29.43 -37.99
N ALA A 252 -42.05 -29.05 -38.20
CA ALA A 252 -41.33 -29.33 -39.44
C ALA A 252 -41.23 -30.83 -39.71
N GLY A 253 -40.91 -31.64 -38.69
CA GLY A 253 -40.92 -33.10 -38.80
C GLY A 253 -42.30 -33.66 -39.14
N ALA A 254 -43.38 -33.09 -38.60
CA ALA A 254 -44.74 -33.47 -38.96
C ALA A 254 -45.08 -33.11 -40.42
N TRP A 255 -44.59 -31.98 -40.92
CA TRP A 255 -44.70 -31.59 -42.33
C TRP A 255 -43.90 -32.51 -43.25
N GLU A 256 -42.70 -32.92 -42.85
CA GLU A 256 -41.89 -33.89 -43.58
C GLU A 256 -42.54 -35.27 -43.65
N GLY A 257 -43.16 -35.72 -42.55
CA GLY A 257 -43.98 -36.92 -42.55
C GLY A 257 -45.14 -36.83 -43.56
N LYS A 258 -45.90 -35.72 -43.56
CA LYS A 258 -46.96 -35.47 -44.56
C LYS A 258 -46.42 -35.42 -45.98
N ARG A 259 -45.26 -34.79 -46.19
CA ARG A 259 -44.59 -34.73 -47.49
C ARG A 259 -44.18 -36.12 -47.95
N SER A 260 -43.64 -36.97 -47.07
CA SER A 260 -43.28 -38.36 -47.41
C SER A 260 -44.51 -39.16 -47.84
N ILE A 261 -45.66 -38.96 -47.19
CA ILE A 261 -46.93 -39.58 -47.59
C ILE A 261 -47.32 -39.09 -48.99
N LEU A 262 -47.35 -37.78 -49.23
CA LEU A 262 -47.67 -37.19 -50.54
C LEU A 262 -46.70 -37.64 -51.64
N VAL A 263 -45.40 -37.73 -51.35
CA VAL A 263 -44.38 -38.23 -52.30
C VAL A 263 -44.61 -39.71 -52.58
N SER A 264 -44.99 -40.52 -51.58
CA SER A 264 -45.32 -41.92 -51.81
C SER A 264 -46.60 -42.10 -52.64
N GLU A 265 -47.63 -41.27 -52.41
CA GLU A 265 -48.85 -41.23 -53.24
C GLU A 265 -48.52 -40.81 -54.67
N LEU A 266 -47.75 -39.73 -54.85
CA LEU A 266 -47.27 -39.28 -56.16
C LEU A 266 -46.37 -40.30 -56.84
N SER A 267 -45.57 -41.07 -56.09
CA SER A 267 -44.75 -42.16 -56.63
C SER A 267 -45.62 -43.32 -57.09
N VAL A 268 -46.73 -43.62 -56.39
CA VAL A 268 -47.72 -44.62 -56.82
C VAL A 268 -48.49 -44.12 -58.05
N GLU A 269 -48.85 -42.84 -58.10
CA GLU A 269 -49.48 -42.19 -59.26
C GLU A 269 -48.53 -42.13 -60.46
N SER A 270 -47.25 -41.84 -60.22
CA SER A 270 -46.17 -41.86 -61.21
C SER A 270 -45.92 -43.29 -61.70
N SER A 271 -45.93 -44.28 -60.82
CA SER A 271 -45.84 -45.70 -61.21
C SER A 271 -47.05 -46.14 -62.03
N ARG A 272 -48.26 -45.63 -61.75
CA ARG A 272 -49.45 -45.80 -62.61
C ARG A 272 -49.28 -45.11 -63.96
N SER A 273 -48.65 -43.94 -63.98
CA SER A 273 -48.35 -43.16 -65.19
C SER A 273 -47.27 -43.85 -66.04
N VAL A 274 -46.26 -44.45 -65.42
CA VAL A 274 -45.21 -45.26 -66.05
C VAL A 274 -45.78 -46.60 -66.54
N LEU A 275 -46.75 -47.21 -65.84
CA LEU A 275 -47.49 -48.36 -66.35
C LEU A 275 -48.37 -47.98 -67.57
N LEU A 276 -48.89 -46.75 -67.62
CA LEU A 276 -49.58 -46.18 -68.77
C LEU A 276 -48.62 -45.85 -69.92
N GLN A 277 -47.41 -45.35 -69.64
CA GLN A 277 -46.34 -45.16 -70.64
C GLN A 277 -45.72 -46.48 -71.11
N ALA A 278 -45.65 -47.51 -70.28
CA ALA A 278 -45.26 -48.87 -70.69
C ALA A 278 -46.30 -49.50 -71.64
N LYS A 279 -47.55 -48.98 -71.64
CA LYS A 279 -48.56 -49.30 -72.66
C LYS A 279 -48.44 -48.49 -73.95
N LEU A 280 -47.56 -47.49 -73.98
CA LEU A 280 -47.29 -46.61 -75.12
C LEU A 280 -45.76 -46.52 -75.35
N GLY A 281 -45.21 -47.58 -75.93
CA GLY A 281 -44.16 -47.51 -76.94
C GLY A 281 -42.83 -46.85 -76.56
N SER A 282 -41.81 -47.71 -76.35
CA SER A 282 -40.54 -47.67 -77.09
C SER A 282 -40.14 -46.33 -77.71
N CYS A 283 -39.26 -45.57 -77.05
CA CYS A 283 -38.18 -44.87 -77.75
C CYS A 283 -37.03 -44.57 -76.77
N THR A 284 -35.86 -45.11 -77.08
CA THR A 284 -34.61 -44.98 -76.33
C THR A 284 -33.85 -43.75 -76.80
N GLU A 285 -33.86 -42.65 -76.05
CA GLU A 285 -32.84 -41.59 -76.16
C GLU A 285 -32.89 -40.56 -75.02
N GLU A 286 -32.63 -40.96 -73.75
CA GLU A 286 -32.48 -39.95 -72.68
C GLU A 286 -31.61 -40.44 -71.51
N LYS A 287 -30.32 -40.70 -71.77
CA LYS A 287 -29.32 -40.99 -70.71
C LYS A 287 -28.22 -39.94 -70.57
N VAL A 288 -28.31 -38.82 -71.29
CA VAL A 288 -27.31 -37.73 -71.23
C VAL A 288 -27.67 -36.66 -70.19
N HIS A 289 -28.93 -36.57 -69.74
CA HIS A 289 -29.36 -35.49 -68.85
C HIS A 289 -28.99 -35.69 -67.36
N LEU A 290 -28.87 -36.94 -66.89
CA LEU A 290 -28.63 -37.24 -65.47
C LEU A 290 -27.17 -37.01 -65.01
N ALA A 291 -26.20 -37.10 -65.93
CA ALA A 291 -24.79 -36.85 -65.62
C ALA A 291 -24.48 -35.35 -65.46
N GLY A 292 -25.26 -34.47 -66.10
CA GLY A 292 -25.12 -33.01 -66.02
C GLY A 292 -25.50 -32.45 -64.64
N GLU A 293 -26.52 -33.01 -64.00
CA GLU A 293 -27.01 -32.51 -62.71
C GLU A 293 -26.06 -32.86 -61.55
N ALA A 294 -25.46 -34.06 -61.57
CA ALA A 294 -24.47 -34.46 -60.57
C ALA A 294 -23.20 -33.58 -60.61
N ALA A 295 -22.72 -33.22 -61.81
CA ALA A 295 -21.57 -32.34 -61.96
C ALA A 295 -21.83 -30.93 -61.39
N SER A 296 -23.06 -30.43 -61.51
CA SER A 296 -23.44 -29.13 -60.95
C SER A 296 -23.36 -29.10 -59.41
N LEU A 297 -23.80 -30.16 -58.74
CA LEU A 297 -23.80 -30.24 -57.27
C LEU A 297 -22.38 -30.29 -56.69
N PHE A 298 -21.46 -31.00 -57.34
CA PHE A 298 -20.05 -31.00 -56.93
C PHE A 298 -19.37 -29.64 -57.12
N ALA A 299 -19.72 -28.91 -58.19
CA ALA A 299 -19.24 -27.55 -58.40
C ALA A 299 -19.73 -26.58 -57.30
N TYR A 300 -21.00 -26.69 -56.89
CA TYR A 300 -21.55 -25.88 -55.79
C TYR A 300 -20.89 -26.18 -54.44
N LEU A 301 -20.60 -27.44 -54.13
CA LEU A 301 -19.87 -27.82 -52.92
C LEU A 301 -18.42 -27.32 -52.91
N ALA A 302 -17.72 -27.41 -54.05
CA ALA A 302 -16.36 -26.88 -54.16
C ALA A 302 -16.33 -25.35 -53.97
N LEU A 303 -17.28 -24.64 -54.58
CA LEU A 303 -17.41 -23.19 -54.42
C LEU A 303 -17.75 -22.78 -52.99
N SER A 304 -18.61 -23.53 -52.29
CA SER A 304 -18.95 -23.21 -50.90
C SER A 304 -17.76 -23.36 -49.96
N VAL A 305 -16.94 -24.40 -50.12
CA VAL A 305 -15.71 -24.60 -49.34
C VAL A 305 -14.69 -23.48 -49.60
N ILE A 306 -14.51 -23.07 -50.85
CA ILE A 306 -13.62 -21.95 -51.22
C ILE A 306 -14.12 -20.64 -50.59
N MET A 307 -15.42 -20.37 -50.63
CA MET A 307 -16.00 -19.16 -50.06
C MET A 307 -15.84 -19.10 -48.53
N VAL A 308 -16.01 -20.23 -47.83
CA VAL A 308 -15.75 -20.32 -46.38
C VAL A 308 -14.27 -20.08 -46.07
N GLY A 309 -13.36 -20.64 -46.86
CA GLY A 309 -11.92 -20.42 -46.70
C GLY A 309 -11.50 -18.96 -46.90
N LEU A 310 -12.03 -18.29 -47.93
CA LEU A 310 -11.77 -16.86 -48.17
C LEU A 310 -12.36 -15.98 -47.07
N PHE A 311 -13.55 -16.31 -46.57
CA PHE A 311 -14.18 -15.58 -45.47
C PHE A 311 -13.35 -15.68 -44.18
N PHE A 312 -12.84 -16.87 -43.85
CA PHE A 312 -12.01 -17.08 -42.68
C PHE A 312 -10.68 -16.30 -42.77
N ALA A 313 -10.03 -16.31 -43.94
CA ALA A 313 -8.79 -15.56 -44.16
C ALA A 313 -8.99 -14.04 -44.06
N ALA A 314 -10.09 -13.51 -44.62
CA ALA A 314 -10.45 -12.09 -44.49
C ALA A 314 -10.75 -11.73 -43.03
N PHE A 315 -11.48 -12.59 -42.31
CA PHE A 315 -11.78 -12.41 -40.89
C PHE A 315 -10.51 -12.38 -40.04
N CYS A 316 -9.55 -13.28 -40.27
CA CYS A 316 -8.27 -13.28 -39.56
C CYS A 316 -7.46 -11.99 -39.82
N ARG A 317 -7.41 -11.49 -41.06
CA ARG A 317 -6.73 -10.23 -41.38
C ARG A 317 -7.39 -9.04 -40.69
N GLN A 318 -8.72 -8.97 -40.73
CA GLN A 318 -9.48 -7.91 -40.07
C GLN A 318 -9.30 -7.97 -38.54
N TRP A 319 -9.29 -9.17 -37.96
CA TRP A 319 -9.08 -9.38 -36.53
C TRP A 319 -7.68 -8.92 -36.08
N CYS A 320 -6.64 -9.26 -36.83
CA CYS A 320 -5.27 -8.79 -36.55
C CYS A 320 -5.16 -7.27 -36.63
N HIS A 321 -5.78 -6.64 -37.63
CA HIS A 321 -5.76 -5.18 -37.80
C HIS A 321 -6.51 -4.46 -36.66
N SER A 322 -7.71 -4.92 -36.32
CA SER A 322 -8.50 -4.38 -35.19
C SER A 322 -7.75 -4.53 -33.86
N ARG A 323 -7.03 -5.63 -33.65
CA ARG A 323 -6.27 -5.86 -32.43
C ARG A 323 -5.02 -4.97 -32.32
N ALA A 324 -4.40 -4.61 -33.46
CA ALA A 324 -3.30 -3.64 -33.49
C ALA A 324 -3.79 -2.22 -33.18
N LEU A 325 -4.91 -1.80 -33.78
CA LEU A 325 -5.54 -0.50 -33.50
C LEU A 325 -6.02 -0.37 -32.05
N LEU A 326 -6.56 -1.44 -31.46
CA LEU A 326 -6.94 -1.44 -30.04
C LEU A 326 -5.72 -1.29 -29.11
N ARG A 327 -4.53 -1.75 -29.50
CA ARG A 327 -3.30 -1.55 -28.73
C ARG A 327 -2.78 -0.12 -28.82
N SER A 328 -2.86 0.52 -30.00
CA SER A 328 -2.48 1.94 -30.14
C SER A 328 -3.46 2.86 -29.41
N SER A 329 -4.77 2.61 -29.54
CA SER A 329 -5.78 3.42 -28.84
C SER A 329 -5.73 3.27 -27.33
N ARG A 330 -5.38 2.08 -26.79
CA ARG A 330 -5.18 1.91 -25.34
C ARG A 330 -3.97 2.68 -24.80
N ARG A 331 -2.89 2.80 -25.59
CA ARG A 331 -1.72 3.62 -25.22
C ARG A 331 -2.07 5.10 -25.21
N ALA A 332 -2.71 5.58 -26.28
CA ALA A 332 -3.15 6.97 -26.39
C ALA A 332 -4.19 7.35 -25.30
N LEU A 333 -5.11 6.44 -24.97
CA LEU A 333 -6.10 6.68 -23.92
C LEU A 333 -5.46 6.69 -22.52
N ALA A 334 -4.47 5.83 -22.27
CA ALA A 334 -3.71 5.85 -21.02
C ALA A 334 -2.98 7.19 -20.85
N GLU A 335 -2.29 7.66 -21.89
CA GLU A 335 -1.64 8.98 -21.91
C GLU A 335 -2.64 10.14 -21.72
N ALA A 336 -3.79 10.12 -22.40
CA ALA A 336 -4.81 11.15 -22.26
C ALA A 336 -5.49 11.18 -20.88
N THR A 337 -5.70 10.01 -20.26
CA THR A 337 -6.31 9.92 -18.91
C THR A 337 -5.37 10.49 -17.84
N ILE A 338 -4.06 10.43 -18.09
CA ILE A 338 -3.02 10.94 -17.19
C ILE A 338 -2.99 12.48 -17.21
N GLU A 339 -3.09 13.09 -18.39
CA GLU A 339 -3.15 14.56 -18.51
C GLU A 339 -4.34 15.14 -17.73
N GLN A 340 -5.43 14.37 -17.61
CA GLN A 340 -6.59 14.75 -16.81
C GLN A 340 -6.34 14.78 -15.29
N SER A 341 -5.28 14.13 -14.79
CA SER A 341 -4.93 14.11 -13.36
C SER A 341 -3.93 15.19 -12.94
N LEU A 342 -3.28 15.84 -13.91
CA LEU A 342 -2.29 16.89 -13.70
C LEU A 342 -2.96 18.26 -13.84
N GLY A 343 -3.76 18.61 -12.83
CA GLY A 343 -4.57 19.84 -12.80
C GLY A 343 -4.07 20.90 -11.80
N SER A 344 -2.97 20.65 -11.10
CA SER A 344 -2.42 21.54 -10.09
C SER A 344 -0.90 21.65 -10.24
N ASP A 345 -0.36 22.82 -9.90
CA ASP A 345 1.09 23.06 -9.85
C ASP A 345 1.79 21.93 -9.05
N PHE A 346 2.82 21.34 -9.64
CA PHE A 346 3.63 20.25 -9.08
C PHE A 346 2.89 18.92 -8.84
N ALA A 347 1.74 18.72 -9.50
CA ALA A 347 1.15 17.40 -9.62
C ALA A 347 2.15 16.43 -10.28
N HIS A 348 2.20 15.20 -9.80
CA HIS A 348 3.16 14.21 -10.29
C HIS A 348 2.54 12.83 -10.41
N CYS A 349 3.14 12.01 -11.26
CA CYS A 349 2.69 10.66 -11.58
C CYS A 349 3.90 9.79 -11.93
N ILE A 350 3.82 8.50 -11.60
CA ILE A 350 4.89 7.52 -11.82
C ILE A 350 4.37 6.45 -12.76
N PHE A 351 5.09 6.20 -13.85
CA PHE A 351 4.70 5.25 -14.88
C PHE A 351 5.69 4.10 -14.99
N PRO A 352 5.23 2.85 -15.00
CA PRO A 352 6.04 1.77 -15.50
C PRO A 352 6.16 1.88 -17.03
N ARG A 353 7.38 1.88 -17.54
CA ARG A 353 7.72 1.86 -18.96
C ARG A 353 8.53 0.60 -19.24
N ASN A 354 7.96 -0.31 -20.01
CA ASN A 354 8.66 -1.53 -20.42
C ASN A 354 9.65 -1.17 -21.53
N GLU A 355 10.93 -1.38 -21.28
CA GLU A 355 11.97 -1.25 -22.31
C GLU A 355 11.98 -2.49 -23.23
N PRO A 356 12.45 -2.36 -24.49
CA PRO A 356 12.53 -3.48 -25.42
C PRO A 356 13.35 -4.67 -24.89
N ASP A 357 14.29 -4.40 -23.97
CA ASP A 357 15.16 -5.40 -23.34
C ASP A 357 14.45 -6.20 -22.23
N GLY A 358 13.16 -5.94 -21.99
CA GLY A 358 12.37 -6.60 -20.94
C GLY A 358 12.59 -6.05 -19.54
N LEU A 359 13.49 -5.07 -19.38
CA LEU A 359 13.67 -4.33 -18.14
C LEU A 359 12.50 -3.35 -17.92
N VAL A 360 12.07 -3.24 -16.66
CA VAL A 360 11.05 -2.27 -16.26
C VAL A 360 11.76 -0.98 -15.88
N SER A 361 11.45 0.10 -16.60
CA SER A 361 11.81 1.47 -16.20
C SER A 361 10.63 2.14 -15.53
N ARG A 362 10.87 3.11 -14.66
CA ARG A 362 9.89 3.95 -14.00
C ARG A 362 10.13 5.39 -14.40
N VAL A 363 9.13 6.05 -14.97
CA VAL A 363 9.20 7.46 -15.36
C VAL A 363 8.37 8.28 -14.39
N VAL A 364 9.00 9.21 -13.69
CA VAL A 364 8.31 10.19 -12.86
C VAL A 364 8.08 11.43 -13.71
N LYS A 365 6.82 11.80 -13.95
CA LYS A 365 6.44 13.03 -14.66
C LYS A 365 5.85 14.01 -13.65
N ILE A 366 6.42 15.21 -13.58
CA ILE A 366 6.05 16.27 -12.65
C ILE A 366 5.64 17.49 -13.47
N GLN A 367 4.45 18.03 -13.22
CA GLN A 367 3.96 19.26 -13.87
C GLN A 367 4.53 20.49 -13.16
N CYS A 368 5.37 21.25 -13.84
CA CYS A 368 6.09 22.40 -13.30
C CYS A 368 6.10 23.55 -14.32
N PRO A 369 4.96 24.25 -14.53
CA PRO A 369 4.89 25.35 -15.48
C PRO A 369 5.73 26.55 -15.01
N GLY A 370 6.44 27.16 -15.95
CA GLY A 370 7.30 28.34 -15.68
C GLY A 370 8.59 28.04 -14.92
N VAL A 371 9.00 26.78 -14.86
CA VAL A 371 10.25 26.35 -14.20
C VAL A 371 11.38 26.27 -15.23
N GLU A 372 12.51 26.88 -14.94
CA GLU A 372 13.74 26.78 -15.75
C GLU A 372 14.61 25.63 -15.26
N HIS A 373 15.57 25.17 -16.08
CA HIS A 373 16.48 24.08 -15.70
C HIS A 373 17.31 24.42 -14.45
N SER A 374 17.68 25.69 -14.26
CA SER A 374 18.41 26.17 -13.08
C SER A 374 17.59 26.13 -11.79
N ASP A 375 16.27 26.02 -11.91
CA ASP A 375 15.35 26.02 -10.78
C ASP A 375 15.12 24.59 -10.24
N VAL A 376 15.69 23.56 -10.89
CA VAL A 376 15.52 22.14 -10.53
C VAL A 376 16.81 21.58 -9.95
N GLU A 377 16.72 20.99 -8.75
CA GLU A 377 17.80 20.25 -8.10
C GLU A 377 17.34 18.82 -7.83
N VAL A 378 18.11 17.83 -8.28
CA VAL A 378 17.83 16.40 -8.06
C VAL A 378 18.98 15.79 -7.28
N LYS A 379 18.72 15.39 -6.03
CA LYS A 379 19.68 14.74 -5.15
C LYS A 379 19.42 13.24 -5.10
N LEU A 380 20.35 12.45 -5.61
CA LEU A 380 20.21 10.98 -5.63
C LEU A 380 20.29 10.40 -4.21
N ILE A 381 19.42 9.43 -3.92
CA ILE A 381 19.42 8.63 -2.69
C ILE A 381 19.41 7.15 -3.07
N CYS A 382 19.62 6.26 -2.08
CA CYS A 382 19.52 4.83 -2.33
C CYS A 382 18.10 4.49 -2.86
N ASN A 383 18.04 3.93 -4.07
CA ASN A 383 16.79 3.54 -4.76
C ASN A 383 15.81 4.70 -5.03
N GLY A 384 16.30 5.91 -5.26
CA GLY A 384 15.42 7.05 -5.50
C GLY A 384 16.13 8.40 -5.69
N CYS A 385 15.37 9.48 -5.55
CA CYS A 385 15.91 10.84 -5.53
C CYS A 385 15.04 11.80 -4.69
N ASP A 386 15.65 12.84 -4.17
CA ASP A 386 14.98 14.04 -3.67
C ASP A 386 14.97 15.08 -4.78
N VAL A 387 13.80 15.56 -5.17
CA VAL A 387 13.61 16.59 -6.19
C VAL A 387 13.19 17.87 -5.50
N SER A 388 13.94 18.94 -5.72
CA SER A 388 13.63 20.30 -5.29
C SER A 388 13.41 21.17 -6.51
N ILE A 389 12.29 21.89 -6.56
CA ILE A 389 11.94 22.82 -7.64
C ILE A 389 11.67 24.18 -7.02
N CYS A 390 12.49 25.17 -7.39
CA CYS A 390 12.45 26.54 -6.89
C CYS A 390 11.98 27.50 -7.98
N ARG A 391 10.68 27.49 -8.28
CA ARG A 391 10.09 28.39 -9.28
C ARG A 391 10.17 29.85 -8.83
N ARG A 392 10.78 30.71 -9.63
CA ARG A 392 10.80 32.16 -9.40
C ARG A 392 9.45 32.80 -9.75
N ALA A 393 9.13 33.93 -9.12
CA ALA A 393 7.92 34.67 -9.46
C ALA A 393 8.01 35.22 -10.90
N SER A 394 6.93 35.08 -11.66
CA SER A 394 6.79 35.64 -13.01
C SER A 394 5.42 36.31 -13.17
N LEU A 395 5.16 36.95 -14.32
CA LEU A 395 3.90 37.69 -14.55
C LEU A 395 2.68 36.78 -14.38
N GLY A 396 1.96 36.95 -13.25
CA GLY A 396 0.77 36.19 -12.91
C GLY A 396 1.01 34.82 -12.26
N VAL A 397 2.25 34.49 -11.89
CA VAL A 397 2.61 33.23 -11.24
C VAL A 397 3.49 33.50 -10.03
N GLU A 398 3.06 33.05 -8.84
CA GLU A 398 3.80 33.25 -7.59
C GLU A 398 5.04 32.36 -7.51
N ALA A 399 6.09 32.89 -6.87
CA ALA A 399 7.29 32.13 -6.52
C ALA A 399 6.89 30.98 -5.60
N MET A 400 7.45 29.79 -5.84
CA MET A 400 7.14 28.61 -5.06
C MET A 400 8.33 27.68 -4.97
N THR A 401 8.51 27.07 -3.80
CA THR A 401 9.46 25.99 -3.59
C THR A 401 8.70 24.71 -3.31
N TRP A 402 9.00 23.68 -4.09
CA TRP A 402 8.40 22.36 -3.96
C TRP A 402 9.49 21.32 -3.80
N THR A 403 9.37 20.47 -2.79
CA THR A 403 10.33 19.39 -2.53
C THR A 403 9.61 18.06 -2.40
N LYS A 404 10.08 17.03 -3.09
CA LYS A 404 9.51 15.68 -3.03
C LYS A 404 10.57 14.60 -3.12
N ARG A 405 10.50 13.66 -2.19
CA ARG A 405 11.26 12.41 -2.22
C ARG A 405 10.52 11.36 -3.04
N PHE A 406 11.19 10.79 -4.03
CA PHE A 406 10.78 9.60 -4.76
C PHE A 406 11.64 8.44 -4.33
N CYS A 407 11.02 7.39 -3.78
CA CYS A 407 11.68 6.16 -3.36
C CYS A 407 10.98 4.99 -4.04
N PHE A 408 11.75 4.05 -4.55
CA PHE A 408 11.24 2.89 -5.27
C PHE A 408 11.62 1.59 -4.58
N ASP A 409 10.75 0.59 -4.75
CA ASP A 409 11.08 -0.78 -4.36
C ASP A 409 12.08 -1.38 -5.36
N GLY A 410 13.19 -1.88 -4.83
CA GLY A 410 14.27 -2.50 -5.60
C GLY A 410 15.39 -1.54 -6.01
N SER A 411 16.50 -2.12 -6.48
CA SER A 411 17.64 -1.35 -6.98
C SER A 411 17.27 -0.64 -8.28
N CYS A 412 17.14 0.68 -8.20
CA CYS A 412 16.88 1.54 -9.35
C CYS A 412 18.08 2.43 -9.62
N GLU A 413 18.48 2.53 -10.88
CA GLU A 413 19.51 3.45 -11.37
C GLU A 413 18.83 4.65 -12.02
N PHE A 414 19.21 5.86 -11.64
CA PHE A 414 18.71 7.09 -12.25
C PHE A 414 19.41 7.33 -13.59
N CYS A 415 18.64 7.54 -14.66
CA CYS A 415 19.16 7.81 -16.00
C CYS A 415 19.18 9.32 -16.27
N GLU A 416 20.26 9.97 -15.84
CA GLU A 416 20.45 11.42 -15.97
C GLU A 416 20.37 11.89 -17.43
N ASP A 417 20.86 11.07 -18.36
CA ASP A 417 20.82 11.31 -19.81
C ASP A 417 19.41 11.34 -20.41
N GLN A 418 18.41 10.82 -19.68
CA GLN A 418 17.01 10.80 -20.08
C GLN A 418 16.13 11.74 -19.26
N MET A 419 16.74 12.56 -18.40
CA MET A 419 16.04 13.62 -17.70
C MET A 419 15.65 14.73 -18.69
N LEU A 420 14.36 15.05 -18.77
CA LEU A 420 13.85 16.03 -19.73
C LEU A 420 12.88 17.00 -19.05
N LEU A 421 13.12 18.29 -19.22
CA LEU A 421 12.20 19.37 -18.82
C LEU A 421 11.64 20.04 -20.08
N GLU A 422 10.42 19.64 -20.47
CA GLU A 422 9.78 20.13 -21.69
C GLU A 422 8.31 20.47 -21.46
N HIS A 423 7.83 21.56 -22.06
CA HIS A 423 6.43 21.99 -22.00
C HIS A 423 5.86 22.14 -20.58
N GLY A 424 6.71 22.51 -19.61
CA GLY A 424 6.32 22.60 -18.21
C GLY A 424 6.16 21.23 -17.54
N PHE A 425 6.81 20.18 -18.04
CA PHE A 425 6.87 18.88 -17.39
C PHE A 425 8.32 18.42 -17.22
N LEU A 426 8.69 18.08 -15.99
CA LEU A 426 9.94 17.40 -15.66
C LEU A 426 9.73 15.89 -15.68
N ASN A 427 10.48 15.18 -16.51
CA ASN A 427 10.50 13.73 -16.62
C ASN A 427 11.80 13.20 -16.03
N LEU A 428 11.70 12.31 -15.05
CA LEU A 428 12.83 11.61 -14.41
C LEU A 428 12.70 10.13 -14.72
N VAL A 429 13.75 9.52 -15.27
CA VAL A 429 13.73 8.10 -15.66
C VAL A 429 14.60 7.29 -14.71
N PHE A 430 14.03 6.22 -14.18
CA PHE A 430 14.71 5.23 -13.34
C PHE A 430 14.65 3.88 -14.03
N ARG A 431 15.78 3.19 -14.15
CA ARG A 431 15.83 1.82 -14.66
C ARG A 431 16.00 0.84 -13.51
N GLU A 432 15.20 -0.21 -13.49
CA GLU A 432 15.42 -1.31 -12.55
C GLU A 432 16.72 -2.01 -12.95
N GLN A 433 17.73 -1.89 -12.08
CA GLN A 433 18.99 -2.56 -12.30
C GLN A 433 18.79 -4.00 -11.86
N ALA A 434 18.62 -4.91 -12.82
CA ALA A 434 18.65 -6.33 -12.53
C ALA A 434 19.94 -6.61 -11.77
N PHE A 435 19.84 -7.18 -10.57
CA PHE A 435 21.00 -7.49 -9.74
C PHE A 435 21.96 -8.38 -10.54
N ARG A 436 22.96 -7.77 -11.17
CA ARG A 436 24.00 -8.51 -11.88
C ARG A 436 25.04 -8.82 -10.83
N ALA A 437 24.96 -10.02 -10.27
CA ALA A 437 25.97 -10.54 -9.36
C ALA A 437 27.34 -10.42 -10.04
N ARG A 438 28.09 -9.37 -9.69
CA ARG A 438 29.46 -9.16 -10.16
C ARG A 438 30.39 -9.44 -9.01
N THR A 439 31.32 -10.37 -9.22
CA THR A 439 32.45 -10.53 -8.32
C THR A 439 33.37 -9.34 -8.54
N VAL A 440 33.26 -8.34 -7.67
CA VAL A 440 34.24 -7.24 -7.62
C VAL A 440 35.51 -7.82 -7.02
N ARG A 441 36.55 -7.98 -7.84
CA ARG A 441 37.90 -8.26 -7.36
C ARG A 441 38.61 -6.92 -7.20
N PHE A 442 39.22 -6.70 -6.05
CA PHE A 442 40.12 -5.57 -5.88
C PHE A 442 41.19 -5.61 -6.98
N PRO A 443 41.51 -4.47 -7.63
CA PRO A 443 42.65 -4.40 -8.51
C PRO A 443 43.88 -4.93 -7.78
N LYS A 444 44.74 -5.71 -8.46
CA LYS A 444 45.86 -6.46 -7.83
C LYS A 444 46.84 -5.59 -7.02
N HIS A 445 46.80 -4.28 -7.16
CA HIS A 445 47.64 -3.31 -6.47
C HIS A 445 47.03 -2.80 -5.14
N TYR A 446 45.77 -3.08 -4.83
CA TYR A 446 45.18 -2.74 -3.54
C TYR A 446 45.31 -3.92 -2.56
N SER A 447 46.52 -4.11 -2.05
CA SER A 447 46.74 -4.96 -0.88
C SER A 447 46.57 -4.11 0.37
N LEU A 448 45.51 -4.34 1.16
CA LEU A 448 45.34 -3.71 2.48
C LEU A 448 46.38 -4.18 3.51
N ALA A 449 47.19 -5.18 3.15
CA ALA A 449 48.34 -5.62 3.94
C ALA A 449 49.64 -4.90 3.53
N ALA A 450 49.64 -4.12 2.45
CA ALA A 450 50.74 -3.21 2.16
C ALA A 450 50.59 -2.04 3.12
N SER A 451 51.55 -1.88 4.04
CA SER A 451 51.64 -0.67 4.86
C SER A 451 51.96 0.52 3.95
N ASP A 452 51.60 1.75 4.35
CA ASP A 452 51.98 2.98 3.63
C ASP A 452 53.52 3.12 3.44
N ASP A 453 54.31 2.31 4.17
CA ASP A 453 55.77 2.19 4.02
C ASP A 453 56.21 1.41 2.76
N ASP A 454 55.31 0.64 2.13
CA ASP A 454 55.59 -0.03 0.87
C ASP A 454 55.47 1.00 -0.26
N LEU A 455 56.60 1.58 -0.65
CA LEU A 455 56.81 2.55 -1.76
C LEU A 455 56.38 2.02 -3.16
N CYS A 456 55.50 1.04 -3.23
CA CYS A 456 54.96 0.45 -4.46
C CYS A 456 54.07 1.40 -5.29
N TRP A 457 53.78 2.60 -4.76
CA TRP A 457 53.14 3.71 -5.48
C TRP A 457 54.13 4.74 -6.04
N GLU A 458 55.43 4.63 -5.76
CA GLU A 458 56.42 5.45 -6.45
C GLU A 458 56.55 4.93 -7.89
N GLU A 459 55.94 5.67 -8.82
CA GLU A 459 56.28 5.52 -10.24
C GLU A 459 57.81 5.58 -10.37
N PRO A 460 58.47 4.56 -10.96
CA PRO A 460 59.92 4.51 -10.99
C PRO A 460 60.45 5.72 -11.75
N ALA A 461 60.93 6.71 -11.00
CA ALA A 461 61.63 7.88 -11.49
C ALA A 461 63.01 7.46 -11.99
N GLY A 462 63.06 6.76 -13.12
CA GLY A 462 64.33 6.24 -13.62
C GLY A 462 64.19 5.14 -14.67
N CYS A 463 63.57 5.43 -15.81
CA CYS A 463 63.92 4.71 -17.03
C CYS A 463 64.27 5.71 -18.13
N ALA A 464 65.38 6.43 -17.91
CA ALA A 464 66.09 7.09 -18.98
C ALA A 464 66.91 6.06 -19.75
N THR A 465 66.67 6.02 -21.07
CA THR A 465 67.62 5.62 -22.11
C THR A 465 68.22 4.22 -22.02
N THR A 466 67.58 3.26 -22.68
CA THR A 466 68.34 2.30 -23.51
C THR A 466 67.69 2.19 -24.87
N ALA A 467 68.46 2.53 -25.89
CA ALA A 467 68.10 2.55 -27.29
C ALA A 467 67.68 1.16 -27.79
N CYS A 468 66.64 1.11 -28.64
CA CYS A 468 66.48 0.17 -29.74
C CYS A 468 65.41 0.67 -30.74
N PRO A 469 65.43 0.20 -31.99
CA PRO A 469 65.48 1.08 -33.16
C PRO A 469 64.12 1.34 -33.83
N SER A 470 64.17 2.38 -34.66
CA SER A 470 63.20 2.81 -35.67
C SER A 470 62.34 1.71 -36.28
N GLU A 471 61.03 1.93 -36.29
CA GLU A 471 60.23 1.68 -37.49
C GLU A 471 59.04 2.66 -37.58
N ARG A 472 58.70 2.97 -38.83
CA ARG A 472 57.98 4.16 -39.30
C ARG A 472 56.49 4.07 -39.01
N GLY A 473 55.88 5.22 -38.70
CA GLY A 473 54.42 5.34 -38.71
C GLY A 473 53.98 6.78 -38.46
N THR A 474 53.63 7.46 -39.56
CA THR A 474 53.24 8.86 -39.69
C THR A 474 51.97 9.29 -38.96
N CYS A 475 51.88 10.63 -38.83
CA CYS A 475 50.73 11.51 -38.60
C CYS A 475 50.39 11.86 -37.13
N SER A 476 50.06 13.09 -36.74
CA SER A 476 50.21 14.47 -37.23
C SER A 476 49.24 15.28 -36.36
N ARG A 477 49.72 16.33 -35.66
CA ARG A 477 49.01 17.57 -35.22
C ARG A 477 47.68 17.41 -34.44
N ARG A 478 47.36 18.20 -33.41
CA ARG A 478 47.66 19.61 -33.15
C ARG A 478 47.31 19.93 -31.68
N LEU A 479 48.24 20.57 -30.99
CA LEU A 479 48.07 21.34 -29.75
C LEU A 479 47.52 22.73 -30.09
N GLU A 480 46.59 23.24 -29.27
CA GLU A 480 46.50 24.62 -28.76
C GLU A 480 45.84 24.47 -27.36
N ASP A 481 46.56 24.47 -26.24
CA ASP A 481 47.14 25.60 -25.48
C ASP A 481 46.13 26.66 -25.04
N SER A 482 45.83 26.74 -23.73
CA SER A 482 45.95 27.95 -22.87
C SER A 482 45.11 27.93 -21.57
N PRO A 483 45.46 28.73 -20.53
CA PRO A 483 45.67 28.19 -19.19
C PRO A 483 44.91 28.88 -18.01
N CYS A 484 45.04 28.24 -16.85
CA CYS A 484 45.14 28.74 -15.46
C CYS A 484 44.47 30.07 -15.04
N SER A 485 43.65 30.00 -13.98
CA SER A 485 43.85 30.85 -12.80
C SER A 485 43.01 30.38 -11.60
N SER A 486 43.72 29.97 -10.57
CA SER A 486 43.28 29.83 -9.18
C SER A 486 43.04 31.22 -8.55
N ARG A 487 41.96 31.35 -7.77
CA ARG A 487 41.78 32.50 -6.86
C ARG A 487 41.17 32.04 -5.54
N SER A 488 42.06 31.88 -4.57
CA SER A 488 41.77 31.90 -3.14
C SER A 488 41.29 33.30 -2.75
N ASN A 489 40.22 33.39 -1.95
CA ASN A 489 39.89 34.59 -1.20
C ASN A 489 39.41 34.17 0.20
N ASN A 490 40.33 34.34 1.15
CA ASN A 490 40.03 34.57 2.56
C ASN A 490 39.25 35.89 2.70
N ASN A 491 38.21 35.90 3.53
CA ASN A 491 37.82 37.10 4.28
C ASN A 491 37.26 36.70 5.66
N ASN A 492 38.13 36.88 6.64
CA ASN A 492 37.84 37.17 8.03
C ASN A 492 37.13 38.52 8.11
N LEU A 493 36.13 38.71 8.99
CA LEU A 493 35.84 39.98 9.71
C LEU A 493 34.66 39.81 10.71
N ASN A 494 35.04 39.92 11.98
CA ASN A 494 34.43 40.70 13.08
C ASN A 494 33.10 40.33 13.76
N ASN A 495 33.28 39.83 14.99
CA ASN A 495 32.75 40.35 16.27
C ASN A 495 31.94 41.67 16.27
N ALA A 496 30.77 41.61 16.90
CA ALA A 496 30.14 42.63 17.77
C ALA A 496 29.09 41.88 18.61
N VAL A 497 29.30 41.51 19.88
CA VAL A 497 29.30 42.30 21.12
C VAL A 497 28.40 43.54 21.04
N LEU A 498 27.19 43.41 21.58
CA LEU A 498 26.44 44.48 22.24
C LEU A 498 25.60 43.86 23.37
N ASP A 499 26.01 44.18 24.60
CA ASP A 499 25.21 44.15 25.82
C ASP A 499 24.08 45.19 25.73
N ASP A 500 22.93 44.87 26.34
CA ASP A 500 22.05 45.74 27.14
C ASP A 500 20.72 44.98 27.35
N SER A 501 20.48 44.33 28.49
CA SER A 501 20.06 44.87 29.79
C SER A 501 18.69 45.58 29.77
N ASN A 502 17.82 45.10 30.67
CA ASN A 502 16.63 45.75 31.25
C ASN A 502 15.34 45.81 30.42
N ASN A 503 14.32 45.03 30.84
CA ASN A 503 13.15 45.65 31.47
C ASN A 503 12.34 44.65 32.31
N SER A 504 12.35 44.88 33.63
CA SER A 504 11.53 44.20 34.63
C SER A 504 10.51 45.20 35.14
N ASN A 505 9.21 44.94 34.96
CA ASN A 505 8.05 45.54 35.65
C ASN A 505 6.87 44.59 35.35
N ASN A 506 6.40 43.71 36.23
CA ASN A 506 5.72 43.87 37.52
C ASN A 506 4.36 44.58 37.45
N LEU A 507 3.40 44.04 38.24
CA LEU A 507 1.98 44.36 38.42
C LEU A 507 1.00 43.71 37.42
N ASN A 508 -0.23 43.33 37.75
CA ASN A 508 -0.91 42.85 38.96
C ASN A 508 -2.36 42.54 38.50
N ASN A 509 -3.02 41.56 39.11
CA ASN A 509 -4.48 41.45 39.33
C ASN A 509 -5.46 41.63 38.14
N ASN A 510 -6.25 40.59 37.84
CA ASN A 510 -7.65 40.58 38.29
C ASN A 510 -8.33 39.23 38.12
N SER A 511 -8.80 38.72 39.26
CA SER A 511 -9.80 37.66 39.39
C SER A 511 -11.16 38.19 38.95
N ASN A 512 -11.90 37.42 38.15
CA ASN A 512 -13.36 37.53 38.06
C ASN A 512 -13.98 36.17 37.67
N ASN A 513 -14.24 35.38 38.71
CA ASN A 513 -15.54 34.83 39.06
C ASN A 513 -16.64 34.86 37.97
N LEU A 514 -17.03 33.69 37.46
CA LEU A 514 -18.38 33.44 36.94
C LEU A 514 -18.80 32.00 37.24
N ASN A 515 -19.58 31.86 38.30
CA ASN A 515 -20.57 30.81 38.51
C ASN A 515 -21.41 30.62 37.24
N ASN A 516 -21.66 29.37 36.85
CA ASN A 516 -22.98 29.01 36.34
C ASN A 516 -23.29 27.53 36.60
N ASN A 517 -24.17 27.33 37.58
CA ASN A 517 -24.99 26.15 37.73
C ASN A 517 -25.87 25.98 36.49
N ASN A 518 -26.00 24.75 35.99
CA ASN A 518 -27.24 24.29 35.38
C ASN A 518 -27.40 22.79 35.66
N ASN A 519 -28.28 22.51 36.62
CA ASN A 519 -28.96 21.23 36.77
C ASN A 519 -29.80 20.98 35.51
N LEU A 520 -29.59 19.85 34.84
CA LEU A 520 -30.64 19.21 34.07
C LEU A 520 -30.85 17.80 34.61
N VAL A 521 -32.02 17.63 35.20
CA VAL A 521 -32.66 16.36 35.52
C VAL A 521 -33.02 15.70 34.20
N ASP A 522 -32.58 14.47 33.97
CA ASP A 522 -33.15 13.63 32.92
C ASP A 522 -33.56 12.29 33.55
N GLU A 523 -34.89 12.13 33.64
CA GLU A 523 -35.58 10.91 34.02
C GLU A 523 -35.55 9.94 32.83
N GLY A 524 -35.11 8.70 33.05
CA GLY A 524 -35.00 7.74 31.95
C GLY A 524 -35.00 6.28 32.39
N ASN A 525 -36.20 5.75 32.62
CA ASN A 525 -36.65 4.39 32.33
C ASN A 525 -35.71 3.19 32.63
N THR A 526 -35.91 2.59 33.80
CA THR A 526 -35.60 1.18 34.07
C THR A 526 -36.60 0.26 33.37
N ALA A 527 -36.17 -0.40 32.29
CA ALA A 527 -36.86 -1.54 31.70
C ALA A 527 -36.34 -2.85 32.34
N GLU A 528 -37.26 -3.51 33.03
CA GLU A 528 -37.15 -4.79 33.71
C GLU A 528 -37.06 -5.94 32.68
N ILE A 529 -35.88 -6.57 32.53
CA ILE A 529 -35.73 -7.80 31.74
C ILE A 529 -35.86 -9.00 32.69
N LYS A 530 -37.03 -9.64 32.66
CA LYS A 530 -37.30 -10.94 33.28
C LYS A 530 -36.54 -12.04 32.53
N GLN A 531 -35.74 -12.80 33.27
CA GLN A 531 -35.13 -14.04 32.81
C GLN A 531 -36.14 -15.19 32.93
N ASP A 532 -36.53 -15.78 31.80
CA ASP A 532 -37.30 -17.01 31.74
C ASP A 532 -36.37 -18.23 31.93
N THR A 533 -36.47 -18.88 33.08
CA THR A 533 -35.95 -20.23 33.33
C THR A 533 -36.90 -21.29 32.77
N ALA A 534 -36.43 -22.06 31.78
CA ALA A 534 -37.09 -23.28 31.30
C ALA A 534 -36.62 -24.53 32.06
N PRO A 535 -37.50 -25.53 32.32
CA PRO A 535 -37.16 -26.68 33.16
C PRO A 535 -36.55 -27.85 32.37
N HIS A 536 -35.40 -28.35 32.85
CA HIS A 536 -34.80 -29.59 32.36
C HIS A 536 -35.60 -30.82 32.77
N ARG A 537 -36.02 -31.56 31.73
CA ARG A 537 -36.80 -32.79 31.79
C ARG A 537 -35.90 -33.97 32.15
N ARG A 538 -36.25 -34.68 33.23
CA ARG A 538 -35.74 -36.02 33.59
C ARG A 538 -35.91 -37.01 32.44
N ARG A 539 -34.85 -37.74 32.10
CA ARG A 539 -34.91 -39.12 31.61
C ARG A 539 -33.76 -39.90 32.26
N GLY A 540 -34.11 -40.85 33.11
CA GLY A 540 -33.21 -41.91 33.53
C GLY A 540 -33.02 -42.92 32.41
N LEU A 541 -31.85 -43.55 32.39
CA LEU A 541 -31.61 -44.87 31.82
C LEU A 541 -30.46 -45.50 32.62
N ALA A 542 -30.59 -46.80 32.80
CA ALA A 542 -29.93 -47.63 33.78
C ALA A 542 -28.63 -48.29 33.28
N ALA A 543 -27.85 -48.75 34.27
CA ALA A 543 -27.13 -50.03 34.33
C ALA A 543 -25.82 -50.26 33.54
N GLY A 544 -24.89 -50.92 34.26
CA GLY A 544 -23.65 -51.57 33.79
C GLY A 544 -22.40 -50.80 34.22
N GLY A 545 -21.50 -51.25 35.10
CA GLY A 545 -21.18 -52.60 35.57
C GLY A 545 -19.74 -52.95 35.18
N ALA A 546 -18.79 -52.77 36.11
CA ALA A 546 -17.49 -53.42 36.31
C ALA A 546 -16.56 -52.49 37.09
#